data_AF-H1SAZ4-F1
#
_entry.id   AF-H1SAZ4-F1
#
_cell.length_a   1.000
_cell.length_b   1.000
_cell.length_c   1.000
_cell.angle_alpha   90.00
_cell.angle_beta   90.00
_cell.angle_gamma   90.00
#
_symmetry.space_group_name_H-M   'P 1'
#
loop_
_entity.id
_entity.type
_entity.pdbx_description
1 polymer ?
#
loop_
_entity_poly.entity_id
_entity_poly.type
_entity_poly.pdbx_seq_one_letter_code
_entity_poly.pdbx_strand_id
1 'polypeptide(L)'
;MAALQLFCLPHAGASATTYLRWRRLLPADIALVPLEPPGRGARLDEPLLRDFEALASAMTDMACRVAWSFPGFADPELLRMTLDVLDADYRVCESFQRADVPPLPMSLHVFAGHDDPILPADLHAWAIESQVGHTLDWFAGGHFFLHDDPAAVVRRLVTHLEAPQASTMPAFA
;
A
#
# COMPACT_ATOMS: atom_id res chain seq x y z
N MET A 1 3.86 25.71 2.62
CA MET A 1 3.23 24.74 1.71
C MET A 1 2.68 23.61 2.55
N ALA A 2 1.50 23.09 2.23
CA ALA A 2 0.98 21.90 2.91
C ALA A 2 1.88 20.72 2.54
N ALA A 3 2.30 19.93 3.52
CA ALA A 3 3.07 18.72 3.25
C ALA A 3 2.18 17.71 2.51
N LEU A 4 2.70 17.10 1.44
CA LEU A 4 2.02 16.02 0.74
C LEU A 4 1.94 14.80 1.67
N GLN A 5 0.76 14.20 1.81
CA GLN A 5 0.61 12.99 2.62
C GLN A 5 0.71 11.75 1.74
N LEU A 6 1.67 10.87 2.05
CA LEU A 6 1.83 9.58 1.38
C LEU A 6 1.27 8.48 2.28
N PHE A 7 0.06 8.02 1.97
CA PHE A 7 -0.56 6.87 2.64
C PHE A 7 -0.01 5.57 2.07
N CYS A 8 0.47 4.67 2.93
CA CYS A 8 1.04 3.39 2.50
C CYS A 8 0.29 2.20 3.08
N LEU A 9 -0.25 1.35 2.20
CA LEU A 9 -0.98 0.15 2.56
C LEU A 9 -0.04 -1.06 2.42
N PRO A 10 0.21 -1.86 3.48
CA PRO A 10 1.07 -3.03 3.38
C PRO A 10 0.44 -4.12 2.51
N HIS A 11 1.29 -4.94 1.89
CA HIS A 11 0.89 -6.17 1.20
C HIS A 11 0.51 -7.27 2.21
N ALA A 12 -0.11 -8.34 1.71
CA ALA A 12 -0.50 -9.50 2.51
C ALA A 12 0.70 -10.05 3.31
N GLY A 13 0.46 -10.36 4.58
CA GLY A 13 1.48 -10.85 5.50
C GLY A 13 2.29 -9.76 6.20
N ALA A 14 2.20 -8.50 5.76
CA ALA A 14 3.02 -7.41 6.27
C ALA A 14 2.26 -6.49 7.24
N SER A 15 2.95 -5.43 7.68
CA SER A 15 2.45 -4.43 8.60
C SER A 15 2.91 -3.03 8.18
N ALA A 16 2.44 -1.99 8.86
CA ALA A 16 2.88 -0.62 8.66
C ALA A 16 4.42 -0.46 8.74
N THR A 17 5.11 -1.38 9.42
CA THR A 17 6.57 -1.34 9.59
C THR A 17 7.34 -1.43 8.27
N THR A 18 6.75 -2.03 7.23
CA THR A 18 7.34 -2.14 5.88
C THR A 18 7.84 -0.79 5.36
N TYR A 19 7.08 0.27 5.61
CA TYR A 19 7.39 1.60 5.07
C TYR A 19 8.20 2.48 6.01
N LEU A 20 8.47 2.08 7.26
CA LEU A 20 9.15 2.95 8.23
C LEU A 20 10.55 3.37 7.77
N ARG A 21 11.24 2.52 7.00
CA ARG A 21 12.55 2.85 6.41
C ARG A 21 12.46 3.99 5.41
N TRP A 22 11.31 4.18 4.75
CA TRP A 22 11.10 5.21 3.73
C TRP A 22 11.08 6.62 4.33
N ARG A 23 10.76 6.77 5.64
CA ARG A 23 10.81 8.07 6.33
C ARG A 23 12.16 8.78 6.21
N ARG A 24 13.26 8.01 6.12
CA ARG A 24 14.62 8.55 5.98
C ARG A 24 15.02 8.83 4.54
N LEU A 25 14.25 8.33 3.59
CA LEU A 25 14.50 8.42 2.15
C LEU A 25 13.62 9.47 1.48
N LEU A 26 12.47 9.78 2.07
CA LEU A 26 11.52 10.76 1.56
C LEU A 26 11.98 12.19 1.85
N PRO A 27 11.73 13.12 0.91
CA PRO A 27 11.80 14.57 1.13
C PRO A 27 11.00 15.03 2.35
N ALA A 28 11.44 16.12 2.99
CA ALA A 28 10.84 16.63 4.23
C ALA A 28 9.42 17.20 4.04
N ASP A 29 9.02 17.52 2.81
CA ASP A 29 7.69 17.98 2.43
C ASP A 29 6.72 16.84 2.10
N ILE A 30 7.17 15.58 2.18
CA ILE A 30 6.31 14.39 2.05
C ILE A 30 6.18 13.71 3.42
N ALA A 31 4.99 13.81 4.01
CA ALA A 31 4.63 13.15 5.25
C ALA A 31 4.21 11.69 4.99
N LEU A 32 5.04 10.73 5.40
CA LEU A 32 4.71 9.31 5.33
C LEU A 32 3.68 8.91 6.39
N VAL A 33 2.55 8.36 5.93
CA VAL A 33 1.46 7.83 6.74
C VAL A 33 1.30 6.32 6.46
N PRO A 34 2.08 5.45 7.12
CA PRO A 34 1.91 4.02 6.96
C PRO A 34 0.63 3.57 7.68
N LEU A 35 -0.19 2.77 7.01
CA LEU A 35 -1.44 2.28 7.56
C LEU A 35 -1.27 0.88 8.19
N GLU A 36 -1.77 0.68 9.41
CA GLU A 36 -1.66 -0.56 10.18
C GLU A 36 -3.01 -1.31 10.19
N PRO A 37 -3.12 -2.46 9.51
CA PRO A 37 -4.33 -3.28 9.58
C PRO A 37 -4.60 -3.82 10.99
N PRO A 38 -5.86 -4.06 11.38
CA PRO A 38 -6.19 -4.75 12.62
C PRO A 38 -5.49 -6.11 12.76
N GLY A 39 -5.03 -6.44 13.97
CA GLY A 39 -4.30 -7.67 14.29
C GLY A 39 -2.90 -7.73 13.68
N ARG A 40 -2.28 -6.56 13.44
CA ARG A 40 -0.89 -6.41 12.99
C ARG A 40 -0.16 -5.38 13.85
N GLY A 41 1.14 -5.60 14.05
CA GLY A 41 2.06 -4.60 14.61
C GLY A 41 1.50 -3.90 15.86
N ALA A 42 1.27 -2.59 15.77
CA ALA A 42 0.75 -1.79 16.89
C ALA A 42 -0.70 -2.11 17.29
N ARG A 43 -1.45 -2.80 16.42
CA ARG A 43 -2.85 -3.21 16.60
C ARG A 43 -2.99 -4.72 16.76
N LEU A 44 -1.95 -5.38 17.25
CA LEU A 44 -1.92 -6.84 17.37
C LEU A 44 -3.07 -7.43 18.20
N ASP A 45 -3.53 -6.68 19.22
CA ASP A 45 -4.61 -7.11 20.10
C ASP A 45 -6.01 -6.97 19.47
N GLU A 46 -6.11 -6.42 18.25
CA GLU A 46 -7.36 -6.33 17.51
C GLU A 46 -7.59 -7.58 16.65
N PRO A 47 -8.86 -7.96 16.40
CA PRO A 47 -9.17 -9.13 15.59
C PRO A 47 -8.75 -8.96 14.13
N LEU A 48 -8.28 -10.05 13.53
CA LEU A 48 -8.03 -10.16 12.10
C LEU A 48 -9.31 -10.02 11.30
N LEU A 49 -9.31 -9.09 10.36
CA LEU A 49 -10.37 -8.98 9.37
C LEU A 49 -10.11 -9.97 8.23
N ARG A 50 -11.17 -10.62 7.76
CA ARG A 50 -11.12 -11.66 6.71
C ARG A 50 -12.00 -11.31 5.50
N ASP A 51 -12.52 -10.09 5.49
CA ASP A 51 -13.46 -9.57 4.50
C ASP A 51 -12.96 -8.21 3.99
N PHE A 52 -13.01 -8.02 2.67
CA PHE A 52 -12.46 -6.82 2.03
C PHE A 52 -13.21 -5.55 2.42
N GLU A 53 -14.54 -5.57 2.50
CA GLU A 53 -15.33 -4.39 2.83
C GLU A 53 -15.05 -3.93 4.27
N ALA A 54 -15.01 -4.89 5.20
CA ALA A 54 -14.63 -4.61 6.58
C ALA A 54 -13.21 -4.03 6.69
N LEU A 55 -12.24 -4.59 5.95
CA LEU A 55 -10.87 -4.07 5.96
C LEU A 55 -10.79 -2.67 5.37
N ALA A 56 -11.42 -2.42 4.22
CA ALA A 56 -11.43 -1.14 3.54
C ALA A 56 -12.05 -0.03 4.41
N SER A 57 -13.16 -0.34 5.09
CA SER A 57 -13.78 0.58 6.06
C SER A 57 -12.82 0.91 7.20
N ALA A 58 -12.23 -0.12 7.84
CA ALA A 58 -11.30 0.08 8.96
C ALA A 58 -10.07 0.91 8.57
N MET A 59 -9.54 0.72 7.35
CA MET A 59 -8.38 1.47 6.85
C MET A 59 -8.73 2.92 6.48
N THR A 60 -9.92 3.15 5.92
CA THR A 60 -10.42 4.50 5.60
C THR A 60 -10.61 5.33 6.87
N ASP A 61 -11.28 4.75 7.88
CA ASP A 61 -11.42 5.36 9.21
C ASP A 61 -10.08 5.73 9.81
N MET A 62 -9.08 4.88 9.60
CA MET A 62 -7.73 5.09 10.09
C MET A 62 -7.03 6.26 9.41
N ALA A 63 -7.14 6.35 8.08
CA ALA A 63 -6.61 7.46 7.30
C ALA A 63 -7.19 8.81 7.73
N CYS A 64 -8.44 8.84 8.21
CA CYS A 64 -9.09 10.05 8.72
C CYS A 64 -8.62 10.49 10.13
N ARG A 65 -7.96 9.63 10.93
CA ARG A 65 -7.76 9.84 12.39
C ARG A 65 -6.31 10.04 12.85
N VAL A 66 -5.34 10.06 11.96
CA VAL A 66 -3.92 9.71 12.19
C VAL A 66 -3.23 10.33 13.45
N ALA A 67 -2.83 9.46 14.40
CA ALA A 67 -1.72 9.61 15.37
C ALA A 67 -1.18 8.19 15.74
N TRP A 68 0.13 7.92 15.62
CA TRP A 68 0.73 6.55 15.67
C TRP A 68 1.76 6.31 16.79
N SER A 69 1.84 5.08 17.31
CA SER A 69 2.93 4.53 18.15
C SER A 69 3.15 3.02 17.90
N PHE A 70 4.34 2.48 18.23
CA PHE A 70 4.80 1.12 17.88
C PHE A 70 5.44 0.36 19.07
N PRO A 71 5.16 -0.96 19.21
CA PRO A 71 6.06 -1.93 19.83
C PRO A 71 6.53 -3.03 18.83
N GLY A 72 7.69 -3.66 19.11
CA GLY A 72 8.28 -4.71 18.26
C GLY A 72 8.48 -6.03 19.02
N PHE A 73 8.45 -7.17 18.30
CA PHE A 73 8.59 -8.52 18.89
C PHE A 73 9.24 -9.55 17.93
N ALA A 74 9.80 -10.63 18.50
CA ALA A 74 10.23 -11.86 17.82
C ALA A 74 10.14 -13.09 18.78
N ASP A 75 9.41 -14.16 18.41
CA ASP A 75 9.26 -15.46 19.13
C ASP A 75 8.68 -16.55 18.18
N PRO A 76 8.87 -17.87 18.34
CA PRO A 76 8.12 -18.93 17.62
C PRO A 76 6.57 -18.84 17.65
N GLU A 77 5.95 -18.19 18.63
CA GLU A 77 4.52 -17.83 18.57
C GLU A 77 4.22 -16.94 17.33
N LEU A 78 5.20 -16.15 16.91
CA LEU A 78 5.14 -15.29 15.74
C LEU A 78 4.88 -16.08 14.46
N LEU A 79 5.36 -17.33 14.30
CA LEU A 79 5.09 -18.12 13.09
C LEU A 79 3.61 -18.47 12.98
N ARG A 80 2.99 -18.90 14.08
CA ARG A 80 1.54 -19.18 14.12
C ARG A 80 0.75 -17.91 13.84
N MET A 81 1.15 -16.81 14.47
CA MET A 81 0.56 -15.50 14.20
C MET A 81 0.73 -15.09 12.73
N THR A 82 1.90 -15.30 12.12
CA THR A 82 2.18 -15.04 10.70
C THR A 82 1.30 -15.90 9.79
N LEU A 83 1.03 -17.15 10.14
CA LEU A 83 0.12 -17.99 9.36
C LEU A 83 -1.33 -17.53 9.50
N ASP A 84 -1.77 -17.14 10.69
CA ASP A 84 -3.11 -16.58 10.92
C ASP A 84 -3.29 -15.25 10.18
N VAL A 85 -2.25 -14.42 10.19
CA VAL A 85 -2.10 -13.19 9.41
C VAL A 85 -2.30 -13.48 7.91
N LEU A 86 -1.51 -14.42 7.37
CA LEU A 86 -1.56 -14.77 5.96
C LEU A 86 -2.92 -15.38 5.57
N ASP A 87 -3.48 -16.30 6.36
CA ASP A 87 -4.83 -16.85 6.13
C ASP A 87 -5.87 -15.73 6.04
N ALA A 88 -5.83 -14.78 6.97
CA ALA A 88 -6.76 -13.68 6.97
C ALA A 88 -6.61 -12.78 5.73
N ASP A 89 -5.38 -12.44 5.34
CA ASP A 89 -5.14 -11.58 4.18
C ASP A 89 -5.51 -12.27 2.87
N TYR A 90 -5.22 -13.57 2.72
CA TYR A 90 -5.65 -14.32 1.54
C TYR A 90 -7.18 -14.44 1.48
N ARG A 91 -7.87 -14.61 2.60
CA ARG A 91 -9.34 -14.57 2.64
C ARG A 91 -9.90 -13.21 2.25
N VAL A 92 -9.26 -12.12 2.67
CA VAL A 92 -9.61 -10.77 2.20
C VAL A 92 -9.47 -10.70 0.67
N CYS A 93 -8.36 -11.14 0.10
CA CYS A 93 -8.15 -11.17 -1.34
C CYS A 93 -9.19 -12.04 -2.07
N GLU A 94 -9.51 -13.22 -1.54
CA GLU A 94 -10.53 -14.12 -2.09
C GLU A 94 -11.95 -13.53 -2.00
N SER A 95 -12.24 -12.74 -0.95
CA SER A 95 -13.53 -12.09 -0.76
C SER A 95 -13.75 -10.88 -1.68
N PHE A 96 -12.68 -10.34 -2.29
CA PHE A 96 -12.78 -9.15 -3.12
C PHE A 96 -13.71 -9.39 -4.31
N GLN A 97 -14.73 -8.54 -4.43
CA GLN A 97 -15.59 -8.45 -5.59
C GLN A 97 -15.45 -7.05 -6.16
N ARG A 98 -15.06 -6.96 -7.43
CA ARG A 98 -14.99 -5.67 -8.11
C ARG A 98 -16.40 -5.09 -8.20
N ALA A 99 -16.63 -3.97 -7.51
CA ALA A 99 -17.86 -3.21 -7.63
C ALA A 99 -17.96 -2.56 -9.01
N ASP A 100 -19.18 -2.40 -9.52
CA ASP A 100 -19.47 -1.64 -10.74
C ASP A 100 -19.45 -0.14 -10.45
N VAL A 101 -18.25 0.38 -10.17
CA VAL A 101 -17.99 1.80 -9.89
C VAL A 101 -17.15 2.41 -11.00
N PRO A 102 -17.31 3.72 -11.29
CA PRO A 102 -16.51 4.37 -12.31
C PRO A 102 -15.02 4.33 -11.94
N PRO A 103 -14.11 4.30 -12.94
CA PRO A 103 -12.68 4.37 -12.71
C PRO A 103 -12.30 5.60 -11.88
N LEU A 104 -11.17 5.53 -11.19
CA LEU A 104 -10.69 6.57 -10.30
C LEU A 104 -10.34 7.84 -11.08
N PRO A 105 -10.73 9.04 -10.60
CA PRO A 105 -10.45 10.32 -11.27
C PRO A 105 -8.99 10.79 -11.09
N MET A 106 -8.05 9.87 -10.89
CA MET A 106 -6.64 10.15 -10.62
C MET A 106 -5.74 9.23 -11.44
N SER A 107 -4.51 9.67 -11.70
CA SER A 107 -3.49 8.84 -12.36
C SER A 107 -3.09 7.67 -11.47
N LEU A 108 -2.93 6.49 -12.07
CA LEU A 108 -2.35 5.33 -11.40
C LEU A 108 -0.94 5.08 -11.91
N HIS A 109 -0.03 4.78 -11.00
CA HIS A 109 1.31 4.34 -11.33
C HIS A 109 1.53 2.96 -10.73
N VAL A 110 2.03 2.03 -11.55
CA VAL A 110 2.30 0.64 -11.16
C VAL A 110 3.80 0.44 -11.10
N PHE A 111 4.27 -0.20 -10.03
CA PHE A 111 5.66 -0.66 -9.91
C PHE A 111 5.69 -2.18 -9.96
N ALA A 112 6.64 -2.75 -10.69
CA ALA A 112 6.76 -4.20 -10.86
C ALA A 112 8.22 -4.69 -10.77
N GLY A 113 8.41 -5.90 -10.24
CA GLY A 113 9.69 -6.61 -10.27
C GLY A 113 9.84 -7.41 -11.56
N HIS A 114 11.03 -7.42 -12.16
CA HIS A 114 11.30 -8.18 -13.38
C HIS A 114 11.16 -9.70 -13.21
N ASP A 115 11.43 -10.22 -12.02
CA ASP A 115 11.39 -11.65 -11.71
C ASP A 115 10.08 -12.07 -11.00
N ASP A 116 9.09 -11.17 -10.93
CA ASP A 116 7.77 -11.47 -10.40
C ASP A 116 6.97 -12.31 -11.41
N PRO A 117 6.30 -13.41 -11.00
CA PRO A 117 5.47 -14.21 -11.90
C PRO A 117 4.21 -13.50 -12.44
N ILE A 118 3.86 -12.31 -11.95
CA ILE A 118 2.73 -11.51 -12.47
C ILE A 118 2.96 -11.15 -13.94
N LEU A 119 1.97 -11.44 -14.79
CA LEU A 119 2.10 -11.20 -16.21
C LEU A 119 2.05 -9.69 -16.53
N PRO A 120 2.81 -9.21 -17.54
CA PRO A 120 2.72 -7.82 -17.97
C PRO A 120 1.29 -7.37 -18.34
N ALA A 121 0.47 -8.28 -18.88
CA ALA A 121 -0.93 -8.00 -19.20
C ALA A 121 -1.74 -7.62 -17.95
N ASP A 122 -1.50 -8.30 -16.82
CA ASP A 122 -2.20 -8.03 -15.56
C ASP A 122 -1.75 -6.69 -14.95
N LEU A 123 -0.47 -6.34 -15.09
CA LEU A 123 0.04 -5.01 -14.69
C LEU A 123 -0.57 -3.89 -15.52
N HIS A 124 -0.73 -4.10 -16.83
CA HIS A 124 -1.38 -3.15 -17.73
C HIS A 124 -2.90 -3.08 -17.53
N ALA A 125 -3.53 -4.11 -16.99
CA ALA A 125 -4.97 -4.12 -16.73
C ALA A 125 -5.39 -3.00 -15.75
N TRP A 126 -4.50 -2.52 -14.89
CA TRP A 126 -4.73 -1.35 -14.02
C TRP A 126 -5.13 -0.08 -14.78
N ALA A 127 -4.87 0.02 -16.08
CA ALA A 127 -5.36 1.11 -16.92
C ALA A 127 -6.89 1.27 -16.87
N ILE A 128 -7.64 0.18 -16.67
CA ILE A 128 -9.10 0.23 -16.60
C ILE A 128 -9.62 0.87 -15.30
N GLU A 129 -8.79 0.99 -14.26
CA GLU A 129 -9.15 1.57 -12.96
C GLU A 129 -8.90 3.09 -12.90
N SER A 130 -8.41 3.71 -13.97
CA SER A 130 -8.03 5.12 -14.00
C SER A 130 -8.69 5.88 -15.13
N GLN A 131 -9.27 7.05 -14.83
CA GLN A 131 -9.78 7.98 -15.84
C GLN A 131 -8.67 8.80 -16.50
N VAL A 132 -7.56 9.02 -15.78
CA VAL A 132 -6.45 9.88 -16.24
C VAL A 132 -5.42 9.08 -17.04
N GLY A 133 -5.33 7.78 -16.78
CA GLY A 133 -4.38 6.86 -17.41
C GLY A 133 -3.48 6.16 -16.40
N HIS A 134 -2.63 5.28 -16.92
CA HIS A 134 -1.67 4.50 -16.14
C HIS A 134 -0.25 4.63 -16.67
N THR A 135 0.71 4.42 -15.78
CA THR A 135 2.14 4.32 -16.09
C THR A 135 2.74 3.14 -15.33
N LEU A 136 3.87 2.61 -15.81
CA LEU A 136 4.51 1.41 -15.27
C LEU A 136 6.02 1.60 -15.25
N ASP A 137 6.64 1.36 -14.09
CA ASP A 137 8.10 1.27 -13.94
C ASP A 137 8.51 -0.12 -13.42
N TRP A 138 9.61 -0.64 -13.99
CA TRP A 138 10.17 -1.94 -13.64
C TRP A 138 11.41 -1.78 -12.75
N PHE A 139 11.53 -2.68 -11.77
CA PHE A 139 12.66 -2.82 -10.87
C PHE A 139 13.30 -4.19 -11.01
N ALA A 140 14.58 -4.28 -10.69
CA ALA A 140 15.24 -5.56 -10.49
C ALA A 140 14.65 -6.28 -9.27
N GLY A 141 14.61 -7.62 -9.29
CA GLY A 141 14.05 -8.44 -8.22
C GLY A 141 12.66 -9.00 -8.54
N GLY A 142 12.15 -9.80 -7.61
CA GLY A 142 10.86 -10.47 -7.74
C GLY A 142 9.74 -9.77 -6.97
N HIS A 143 8.80 -10.54 -6.44
CA HIS A 143 7.59 -10.04 -5.77
C HIS A 143 7.83 -9.03 -4.63
N PHE A 144 8.97 -9.14 -3.96
CA PHE A 144 9.34 -8.30 -2.81
C PHE A 144 10.37 -7.21 -3.16
N PHE A 145 10.47 -6.80 -4.43
CA PHE A 145 11.43 -5.77 -4.91
C PHE A 145 11.44 -4.47 -4.08
N LEU A 146 10.30 -4.13 -3.45
CA LEU A 146 10.16 -2.99 -2.53
C LEU A 146 11.11 -3.04 -1.33
N HIS A 147 11.56 -4.23 -0.96
CA HIS A 147 12.48 -4.47 0.15
C HIS A 147 13.94 -4.57 -0.29
N ASP A 148 14.19 -4.98 -1.53
CA ASP A 148 15.53 -5.23 -2.06
C ASP A 148 16.32 -3.92 -2.24
N ASP A 149 15.71 -2.91 -2.87
CA ASP A 149 16.25 -1.54 -2.96
C ASP A 149 15.15 -0.49 -2.74
N PRO A 150 14.78 -0.21 -1.48
CA PRO A 150 13.76 0.79 -1.16
C PRO A 150 14.18 2.20 -1.57
N ALA A 151 15.48 2.49 -1.69
CA ALA A 151 15.96 3.80 -2.09
C ALA A 151 15.71 4.06 -3.58
N ALA A 152 15.86 3.06 -4.45
CA ALA A 152 15.49 3.17 -5.86
C ALA A 152 14.00 3.42 -6.04
N VAL A 153 13.16 2.68 -5.32
CA VAL A 153 11.70 2.83 -5.39
C VAL A 153 11.28 4.22 -4.91
N VAL A 154 11.75 4.67 -3.75
CA VAL A 154 11.42 6.00 -3.22
C VAL A 154 11.87 7.12 -4.16
N ARG A 155 13.08 7.04 -4.73
CA ARG A 155 13.54 8.03 -5.72
C ARG A 155 12.58 8.11 -6.90
N ARG A 156 12.15 6.96 -7.44
CA ARG A 156 11.24 6.94 -8.57
C ARG A 156 9.85 7.47 -8.22
N LEU A 157 9.33 7.09 -7.05
CA LEU A 157 8.08 7.63 -6.53
C LEU A 157 8.11 9.16 -6.44
N VAL A 158 9.17 9.72 -5.84
CA VAL A 158 9.33 11.18 -5.72
C VAL A 158 9.35 11.85 -7.09
N THR A 159 10.05 11.27 -8.09
CA THR A 159 10.03 11.80 -9.46
C THR A 159 8.61 11.88 -10.05
N HIS A 160 7.75 10.88 -9.80
CA HIS A 160 6.36 10.91 -10.25
C HIS A 160 5.48 11.89 -9.48
N LEU A 161 5.77 12.12 -8.19
CA LEU A 161 5.04 13.08 -7.36
C LEU A 161 5.41 14.54 -7.70
N GLU A 162 6.65 14.77 -8.15
CA GLU A 162 7.14 16.10 -8.56
C GLU A 162 6.84 16.43 -10.03
N ALA A 163 6.51 15.43 -10.85
CA ALA A 163 6.10 15.64 -12.23
C ALA A 163 4.80 16.46 -12.29
N PRO A 164 4.60 17.34 -13.29
CA PRO A 164 3.39 18.14 -13.40
C PRO A 164 2.16 17.24 -13.52
N GLN A 165 1.40 17.10 -12.43
CA GLN A 165 0.10 16.44 -12.48
C GLN A 165 -0.87 17.34 -13.26
N ALA A 166 -1.54 16.80 -14.27
CA ALA A 166 -2.68 17.47 -14.86
C ALA A 166 -3.73 17.65 -13.75
N SER A 167 -3.96 18.89 -13.33
CA SER A 167 -4.81 19.22 -12.19
C SER A 167 -6.24 18.70 -12.37
N THR A 168 -6.57 17.61 -11.70
CA THR A 168 -7.95 17.25 -11.35
C THR A 168 -7.95 16.83 -9.89
N MET A 169 -8.21 17.78 -9.00
CA MET A 169 -8.65 17.44 -7.64
C MET A 169 -10.12 17.04 -7.71
N PRO A 170 -10.51 15.80 -7.35
CA PRO A 170 -11.89 15.50 -7.03
C PRO A 170 -12.15 16.05 -5.63
N ALA A 171 -13.24 16.80 -5.46
CA ALA A 171 -13.77 17.07 -4.13
C ALA A 171 -14.38 15.75 -3.61
N PHE A 172 -13.81 15.17 -2.57
CA PHE A 172 -14.51 14.14 -1.80
C PHE A 172 -15.62 14.84 -1.03
N ALA A 173 -16.87 14.54 -1.38
CA ALA A 173 -18.09 15.04 -0.74
C ALA A 173 -18.62 14.02 0.27
#